data_AF-A0A538S7M0-F1
#
_entry.id   AF-A0A538S7M0-F1
#
_cell.length_a   1.000
_cell.length_b   1.000
_cell.length_c   1.000
_cell.angle_alpha   90.00
_cell.angle_beta   90.00
_cell.angle_gamma   90.00
#
_symmetry.space_group_name_H-M   'P 1'
#
loop_
_entity.id
_entity.type
_entity.pdbx_description
1 polymer ?
#
loop_
_entity_poly.entity_id
_entity_poly.type
_entity_poly.pdbx_seq_one_letter_code
_entity_poly.pdbx_strand_id
1 'polypeptide(L)'
;MPLSPAPAEPMTAEAEPVSLYQAYRVCEDIARTHYENFPVASRFFPADLRIALAAIYAFARQADDVADLPAPSEDRLRALDAIEDAFLRSLDGKPRGPVLTALADAMERHNLPTEPFLDLLGAFRLDASDATFPTWDDLLGYCRGSANPIGRLVLALHRIEDPETIRASDAICTALQLTNFWQDLGQDLRRGRLFLPLEDLERFGLSARDMTRPSSRQALTKLLAHEVRATRDLFARGTPILGRTPMLLTLHLRATIAGGRAILRAVERLGWRVLERRPRLNGPTRLGIAVKALAGIDG
;
A
#
# COMPACT_ATOMS: atom_id res chain seq x y z
N MET A 1 4.82 -12.28 -19.24
CA MET A 1 5.77 -11.75 -18.24
C MET A 1 6.64 -10.74 -18.95
N PRO A 2 6.64 -9.45 -18.59
CA PRO A 2 7.90 -8.73 -18.57
C PRO A 2 8.68 -9.19 -17.34
N LEU A 3 9.99 -9.37 -17.51
CA LEU A 3 10.93 -9.65 -16.42
C LEU A 3 10.74 -8.61 -15.31
N SER A 4 10.77 -9.05 -14.05
CA SER A 4 10.98 -8.13 -12.93
C SER A 4 12.20 -7.26 -13.28
N PRO A 5 12.12 -5.92 -13.14
CA PRO A 5 13.33 -5.12 -13.18
C PRO A 5 14.27 -5.64 -12.08
N ALA A 6 15.57 -5.57 -12.34
CA ALA A 6 16.58 -5.89 -11.33
C ALA A 6 16.25 -5.17 -10.02
N PRO A 7 16.45 -5.81 -8.85
CA PRO A 7 16.19 -5.16 -7.57
C PRO A 7 16.93 -3.82 -7.54
N ALA A 8 16.26 -2.77 -7.05
CA ALA A 8 16.92 -1.51 -6.79
C ALA A 8 18.15 -1.80 -5.92
N GLU A 9 19.32 -1.27 -6.29
CA GLU A 9 20.53 -1.47 -5.48
C GLU A 9 20.20 -1.09 -4.03
N PRO A 10 20.57 -1.94 -3.06
CA PRO A 10 20.28 -1.68 -1.67
C PRO A 10 20.89 -0.35 -1.27
N MET A 11 20.30 0.28 -0.25
CA MET A 11 20.77 1.52 0.33
C MET A 11 22.12 1.28 1.00
N THR A 12 23.20 1.26 0.21
CA THR A 12 24.53 1.00 0.73
C THR A 12 24.99 2.24 1.47
N ALA A 13 25.56 2.02 2.66
CA ALA A 13 26.13 3.08 3.48
C ALA A 13 27.33 3.79 2.80
N GLU A 14 27.75 3.39 1.61
CA GLU A 14 28.96 3.85 0.91
C GLU A 14 28.68 4.56 -0.43
N ALA A 15 27.42 4.88 -0.77
CA ALA A 15 27.09 5.54 -2.03
C ALA A 15 27.66 6.98 -2.14
N GLU A 16 28.23 7.32 -3.30
CA GLU A 16 28.74 8.66 -3.62
C GLU A 16 27.64 9.75 -3.58
N PRO A 17 27.99 11.02 -3.32
CA PRO A 17 27.04 12.13 -3.34
C PRO A 17 26.41 12.31 -4.73
N VAL A 18 25.08 12.15 -4.80
CA VAL A 18 24.27 12.29 -6.03
C VAL A 18 23.62 13.68 -6.07
N SER A 19 23.54 14.32 -7.24
CA SER A 19 22.81 15.60 -7.36
C SER A 19 21.32 15.42 -7.09
N LEU A 20 20.65 16.43 -6.53
CA LEU A 20 19.22 16.36 -6.20
C LEU A 20 18.35 16.04 -7.42
N TYR A 21 18.71 16.57 -8.60
CA TYR A 21 18.03 16.25 -9.85
C TYR A 21 18.11 14.76 -10.18
N GLN A 22 19.31 14.16 -10.12
CA GLN A 22 19.50 12.73 -10.37
C GLN A 22 18.80 11.87 -9.31
N ALA A 23 18.80 12.31 -8.05
CA ALA A 23 18.12 11.64 -6.95
C ALA A 23 16.60 11.49 -7.23
N TYR A 24 15.91 12.59 -7.54
CA TYR A 24 14.49 12.54 -7.89
C TYR A 24 14.22 11.73 -9.17
N ARG A 25 15.10 11.79 -10.16
CA ARG A 25 14.98 10.99 -11.39
C ARG A 25 14.97 9.49 -11.10
N VAL A 26 15.84 9.03 -10.22
CA VAL A 26 15.86 7.62 -9.77
C VAL A 26 14.54 7.26 -9.08
N CYS A 27 14.05 8.12 -8.18
CA CYS A 27 12.77 7.88 -7.51
C CYS A 27 11.58 7.82 -8.48
N GLU A 28 11.51 8.73 -9.46
CA GLU A 28 10.49 8.69 -10.51
C GLU A 28 10.57 7.42 -11.35
N ASP A 29 11.77 6.95 -11.66
CA ASP A 29 11.97 5.71 -12.42
C ASP A 29 11.52 4.49 -11.62
N ILE A 30 11.84 4.39 -10.32
CA ILE A 30 11.32 3.36 -9.40
C ILE A 30 9.78 3.43 -9.34
N ALA A 31 9.20 4.61 -9.15
CA ALA A 31 7.76 4.78 -9.05
C ALA A 31 7.01 4.44 -10.36
N ARG A 32 7.67 4.55 -11.51
CA ARG A 32 7.09 4.27 -12.83
C ARG A 32 7.15 2.78 -13.20
N THR A 33 8.20 2.07 -12.80
CA THR A 33 8.40 0.66 -13.15
C THR A 33 7.53 -0.28 -12.32
N HIS A 34 7.14 0.12 -11.11
CA HIS A 34 6.28 -0.68 -10.25
C HIS A 34 4.79 -0.37 -10.48
N TYR A 35 4.08 -1.38 -11.00
CA TYR A 35 2.65 -1.30 -11.31
C TYR A 35 1.82 -1.51 -10.04
N GLU A 36 1.37 -0.41 -9.43
CA GLU A 36 0.35 -0.42 -8.38
C GLU A 36 -1.06 -0.25 -8.98
N ASN A 37 -2.10 -0.75 -8.29
CA ASN A 37 -3.49 -0.53 -8.68
C ASN A 37 -3.87 0.97 -8.69
N PHE A 38 -3.02 1.83 -8.10
CA PHE A 38 -3.22 3.27 -7.97
C PHE A 38 -1.95 3.99 -8.46
N PRO A 39 -1.99 4.70 -9.60
CA PRO A 39 -0.81 5.32 -10.15
C PRO A 39 -0.35 6.47 -9.24
N VAL A 40 0.74 6.23 -8.52
CA VAL A 40 1.53 7.19 -7.74
C VAL A 40 1.94 8.39 -8.59
N ALA A 41 2.08 8.21 -9.91
CA ALA A 41 2.38 9.25 -10.89
C ALA A 41 1.12 9.88 -11.53
N SER A 42 0.06 10.12 -10.74
CA SER A 42 -1.15 10.74 -11.27
C SER A 42 -0.87 12.17 -11.74
N ARG A 43 -1.19 12.49 -13.00
CA ARG A 43 -1.11 13.86 -13.55
C ARG A 43 -2.04 14.86 -12.84
N PHE A 44 -2.88 14.39 -11.92
CA PHE A 44 -3.70 15.25 -11.07
C PHE A 44 -2.90 15.98 -9.98
N PHE A 45 -1.66 15.57 -9.71
CA PHE A 45 -0.80 16.27 -8.75
C PHE A 45 0.09 17.33 -9.45
N PRO A 46 0.27 18.52 -8.81
CA PRO A 46 1.32 19.47 -9.17
C PRO A 46 2.70 18.83 -9.28
N ALA A 47 3.58 19.38 -10.13
CA ALA A 47 4.86 18.76 -10.46
C ALA A 47 5.79 18.56 -9.24
N ASP A 48 5.78 19.51 -8.31
CA ASP A 48 6.48 19.46 -7.03
C ASP A 48 5.97 18.33 -6.13
N LEU A 49 4.64 18.18 -6.00
CA LEU A 49 4.08 17.08 -5.20
C LEU A 49 4.33 15.71 -5.84
N ARG A 50 4.37 15.63 -7.18
CA ARG A 50 4.66 14.36 -7.88
C ARG A 50 6.07 13.85 -7.59
N ILE A 51 7.07 14.71 -7.60
CA ILE A 51 8.46 14.28 -7.33
C ILE A 51 8.65 13.88 -5.86
N ALA A 52 8.02 14.61 -4.92
CA ALA A 52 8.02 14.26 -3.51
C ALA A 52 7.32 12.91 -3.26
N LEU A 53 6.17 12.69 -3.89
CA LEU A 53 5.44 11.43 -3.80
C LEU A 53 6.23 10.26 -4.41
N ALA A 54 6.98 10.50 -5.49
CA ALA A 54 7.89 9.50 -6.05
C ALA A 54 9.01 9.12 -5.08
N ALA A 55 9.58 10.08 -4.34
CA ALA A 55 10.61 9.81 -3.33
C ALA A 55 10.05 8.98 -2.15
N ILE A 56 8.86 9.34 -1.64
CA ILE A 56 8.15 8.57 -0.61
C ILE A 56 7.93 7.12 -1.06
N TYR A 57 7.42 6.95 -2.29
CA TYR A 57 7.16 5.62 -2.83
C TYR A 57 8.43 4.82 -3.04
N ALA A 58 9.50 5.44 -3.56
CA ALA A 58 10.77 4.77 -3.77
C ALA A 58 11.37 4.26 -2.44
N PHE A 59 11.27 5.04 -1.37
CA PHE A 59 11.68 4.63 -0.03
C PHE A 59 10.87 3.43 0.48
N ALA A 60 9.53 3.55 0.46
CA ALA A 60 8.66 2.47 0.90
C ALA A 60 8.91 1.19 0.09
N ARG A 61 9.11 1.31 -1.22
CA ARG A 61 9.38 0.17 -2.10
C ARG A 61 10.71 -0.51 -1.80
N GLN A 62 11.78 0.25 -1.56
CA GLN A 62 13.08 -0.33 -1.22
C GLN A 62 13.02 -1.12 0.10
N ALA A 63 12.31 -0.60 1.10
CA ALA A 63 12.14 -1.31 2.37
C ALA A 63 11.28 -2.57 2.22
N ASP A 64 10.19 -2.49 1.45
CA ASP A 64 9.33 -3.64 1.10
C ASP A 64 10.13 -4.74 0.35
N ASP A 65 10.94 -4.34 -0.64
CA ASP A 65 11.80 -5.27 -1.39
C ASP A 65 12.77 -6.04 -0.48
N VAL A 66 13.30 -5.39 0.56
CA VAL A 66 14.17 -6.03 1.56
C VAL A 66 13.41 -7.02 2.44
N ALA A 67 12.18 -6.68 2.86
CA ALA A 67 11.33 -7.58 3.63
C ALA A 67 10.91 -8.84 2.84
N ASP A 68 10.78 -8.71 1.52
CA ASP A 68 10.40 -9.80 0.61
C ASP A 68 11.60 -10.62 0.06
N LEU A 69 12.84 -10.31 0.45
CA LEU A 69 14.03 -11.07 0.02
C LEU A 69 13.93 -12.56 0.40
N PRO A 70 14.39 -13.49 -0.47
CA PRO A 70 14.49 -14.91 -0.13
C PRO A 70 15.69 -15.18 0.79
N ALA A 71 15.69 -14.59 1.99
CA ALA A 71 16.74 -14.64 2.98
C ALA A 71 16.17 -14.98 4.37
N PRO A 72 16.99 -15.48 5.32
CA PRO A 72 16.56 -15.69 6.70
C PRO A 72 15.95 -14.42 7.30
N SER A 73 14.92 -14.57 8.14
CA SER A 73 14.25 -13.43 8.79
C SER A 73 15.22 -12.53 9.57
N GLU A 74 16.23 -13.10 10.22
CA GLU A 74 17.25 -12.31 10.93
C GLU A 74 18.02 -11.37 10.01
N ASP A 75 18.40 -11.83 8.81
CA ASP A 75 19.13 -11.01 7.84
C ASP A 75 18.24 -9.90 7.26
N ARG A 76 16.97 -10.21 7.00
CA ARG A 76 15.98 -9.21 6.55
C ARG A 76 15.74 -8.14 7.60
N LEU A 77 15.59 -8.53 8.87
CA LEU A 77 15.42 -7.60 10.00
C LEU A 77 16.66 -6.71 10.15
N ARG A 78 17.87 -7.28 10.11
CA ARG A 78 19.11 -6.52 10.18
C ARG A 78 19.24 -5.52 9.02
N ALA A 79 18.79 -5.89 7.83
CA ALA A 79 18.76 -4.99 6.69
C ALA A 79 17.74 -3.85 6.86
N LEU A 80 16.56 -4.12 7.43
CA LEU A 80 15.57 -3.09 7.77
C LEU A 80 16.09 -2.13 8.86
N ASP A 81 16.82 -2.63 9.86
CA ASP A 81 17.47 -1.79 10.87
C ASP A 81 18.52 -0.87 10.25
N ALA A 82 19.32 -1.39 9.31
CA ALA A 82 20.27 -0.58 8.56
C ALA A 82 19.58 0.50 7.70
N ILE A 83 18.39 0.19 7.16
CA ILE A 83 17.57 1.15 6.43
C ILE A 83 17.08 2.27 7.35
N GLU A 84 16.53 1.93 8.52
CA GLU A 84 16.06 2.90 9.50
C GLU A 84 17.18 3.83 9.96
N ASP A 85 18.33 3.25 10.32
CA ASP A 85 19.52 3.99 10.74
C ASP A 85 19.99 4.98 9.66
N ALA A 86 20.01 4.56 8.40
CA ALA A 86 20.39 5.42 7.29
C ALA A 86 19.34 6.51 7.01
N PHE A 87 18.05 6.18 7.14
CA PHE A 87 16.96 7.15 7.06
C PHE A 87 17.11 8.22 8.14
N LEU A 88 17.28 7.86 9.41
CA LEU A 88 17.44 8.82 10.50
C LEU A 88 18.66 9.71 10.31
N ARG A 89 19.81 9.15 9.90
CA ARG A 89 21.00 9.94 9.54
C ARG A 89 20.77 10.91 8.38
N SER A 90 19.88 10.57 7.45
CA SER A 90 19.55 11.46 6.33
C SER A 90 18.84 12.73 6.79
N LEU A 91 18.03 12.63 7.85
CA LEU A 91 17.35 13.77 8.48
C LEU A 91 18.34 14.69 9.21
N ASP A 92 19.46 14.15 9.70
CA ASP A 92 20.58 14.91 10.30
C ASP A 92 21.54 15.51 9.24
N GLY A 93 21.10 15.66 7.99
CA GLY A 93 21.87 16.28 6.91
C GLY A 93 22.95 15.38 6.31
N LYS A 94 22.86 14.05 6.50
CA LYS A 94 23.81 13.07 5.93
C LYS A 94 23.12 12.03 5.03
N PRO A 95 22.29 12.43 4.04
CA PRO A 95 21.68 11.47 3.13
C PRO A 95 22.75 10.73 2.32
N ARG A 96 22.56 9.41 2.14
CA ARG A 96 23.42 8.58 1.30
C ARG A 96 22.58 7.81 0.29
N GLY A 97 22.98 7.88 -0.98
CA GLY A 97 22.24 7.28 -2.09
C GLY A 97 21.04 8.13 -2.56
N PRO A 98 20.57 7.87 -3.79
CA PRO A 98 19.59 8.73 -4.46
C PRO A 98 18.24 8.81 -3.75
N VAL A 99 17.74 7.70 -3.20
CA VAL A 99 16.42 7.67 -2.56
C VAL A 99 16.40 8.50 -1.28
N LEU A 100 17.39 8.35 -0.39
CA LEU A 100 17.47 9.16 0.83
C LEU A 100 17.76 10.63 0.55
N THR A 101 18.57 10.95 -0.46
CA THR A 101 18.80 12.35 -0.87
C THR A 101 17.51 13.02 -1.32
N ALA A 102 16.73 12.37 -2.19
CA ALA A 102 15.45 12.90 -2.64
C ALA A 102 14.42 12.96 -1.50
N LEU A 103 14.39 11.95 -0.64
CA LEU A 103 13.44 11.90 0.47
C LEU A 103 13.73 12.97 1.52
N ALA A 104 15.00 13.16 1.92
CA ALA A 104 15.37 14.19 2.89
C ALA A 104 14.98 15.60 2.39
N ASP A 105 15.26 15.91 1.12
CA ASP A 105 14.82 17.17 0.50
C ASP A 105 13.29 17.30 0.48
N ALA A 106 12.56 16.24 0.10
CA ALA A 106 11.10 16.25 0.09
C ALA A 106 10.52 16.46 1.49
N MET A 107 11.09 15.81 2.51
CA MET A 107 10.66 15.95 3.90
C MET A 107 10.88 17.37 4.43
N GLU A 108 12.06 17.95 4.19
CA GLU A 108 12.35 19.34 4.57
C GLU A 108 11.43 20.32 3.85
N ARG A 109 11.31 20.20 2.53
CA ARG A 109 10.54 21.13 1.69
C ARG A 109 9.04 21.13 1.98
N HIS A 110 8.49 19.96 2.31
CA HIS A 110 7.07 19.79 2.55
C HIS A 110 6.72 19.66 4.04
N ASN A 111 7.70 19.76 4.94
CA ASN A 111 7.53 19.56 6.39
C ASN A 111 6.81 18.24 6.70
N LEU A 112 7.29 17.14 6.10
CA LEU A 112 6.66 15.84 6.26
C LEU A 112 7.00 15.25 7.64
N PRO A 113 6.03 14.67 8.35
CA PRO A 113 6.28 13.99 9.61
C PRO A 113 7.13 12.74 9.40
N THR A 114 8.01 12.45 10.36
CA THR A 114 8.92 11.29 10.34
C THR A 114 8.17 10.00 10.70
N GLU A 115 7.19 10.08 11.58
CA GLU A 115 6.50 8.95 12.19
C GLU A 115 5.87 8.00 11.15
N PRO A 116 5.18 8.47 10.08
CA PRO A 116 4.67 7.59 9.04
C PRO A 116 5.73 6.72 8.36
N PHE A 117 6.96 7.20 8.21
CA PHE A 117 8.04 6.40 7.61
C PHE A 117 8.51 5.29 8.55
N LEU A 118 8.58 5.58 9.85
CA LEU A 118 8.91 4.59 10.87
C LEU A 118 7.80 3.54 11.03
N ASP A 119 6.53 3.96 10.94
CA ASP A 119 5.37 3.05 10.95
C ASP A 119 5.45 2.04 9.78
N LEU A 120 5.83 2.49 8.58
CA LEU A 120 6.04 1.62 7.42
C LEU A 120 7.15 0.60 7.67
N LEU A 121 8.30 1.05 8.18
CA LEU A 121 9.41 0.15 8.53
C LEU A 121 9.00 -0.87 9.60
N GLY A 122 8.19 -0.46 10.59
CA GLY A 122 7.61 -1.35 11.58
C GLY A 122 6.75 -2.45 10.95
N ALA A 123 5.90 -2.10 9.97
CA ALA A 123 5.10 -3.08 9.24
C ALA A 123 5.95 -4.04 8.39
N PHE A 124 6.99 -3.56 7.72
CA PHE A 124 7.90 -4.41 6.95
C PHE A 124 8.66 -5.40 7.84
N ARG A 125 8.96 -5.05 9.10
CA ARG A 125 9.50 -6.00 10.08
C ARG A 125 8.52 -7.12 10.43
N LEU A 126 7.22 -6.80 10.55
CA LEU A 126 6.19 -7.83 10.74
C LEU A 126 6.13 -8.78 9.54
N ASP A 127 6.24 -8.25 8.32
CA ASP A 127 6.27 -9.06 7.10
C ASP A 127 7.51 -9.97 7.03
N ALA A 128 8.66 -9.49 7.48
CA ALA A 128 9.88 -10.31 7.59
C ALA A 128 9.77 -11.44 8.64
N SER A 129 8.77 -11.40 9.52
CA SER A 129 8.56 -12.36 10.62
C SER A 129 7.46 -13.40 10.37
N ASP A 130 6.92 -13.49 9.15
CA ASP A 130 5.84 -14.43 8.78
C ASP A 130 4.61 -14.34 9.69
N ALA A 131 4.17 -13.11 9.98
CA ALA A 131 3.08 -12.83 10.91
C ALA A 131 1.76 -13.53 10.54
N THR A 132 1.01 -13.90 11.59
CA THR A 132 -0.38 -14.36 11.49
C THR A 132 -1.29 -13.39 12.24
N PHE A 133 -2.57 -13.35 11.87
CA PHE A 133 -3.54 -12.41 12.43
C PHE A 133 -4.62 -13.17 13.18
N PRO A 134 -4.53 -13.31 14.52
CA PRO A 134 -5.54 -14.01 15.30
C PRO A 134 -6.93 -13.41 15.10
N THR A 135 -7.03 -12.07 15.13
CA THR A 135 -8.28 -11.33 15.01
C THR A 135 -8.28 -10.33 13.86
N TRP A 136 -9.48 -9.87 13.49
CA TRP A 136 -9.67 -8.74 12.58
C TRP A 136 -8.95 -7.48 13.08
N ASP A 137 -8.97 -7.24 14.39
CA ASP A 137 -8.29 -6.08 14.99
C ASP A 137 -6.77 -6.17 14.89
N ASP A 138 -6.19 -7.37 14.93
CA ASP A 138 -4.76 -7.58 14.66
C ASP A 138 -4.42 -7.26 13.21
N LEU A 139 -5.26 -7.71 12.27
CA LEU A 139 -5.11 -7.37 10.84
C LEU A 139 -5.24 -5.87 10.59
N LEU A 140 -6.22 -5.21 11.23
CA LEU A 140 -6.34 -3.76 11.18
C LEU A 140 -5.13 -3.06 11.82
N GLY A 141 -4.59 -3.62 12.91
CA GLY A 141 -3.36 -3.16 13.55
C GLY A 141 -2.18 -3.16 12.59
N TYR A 142 -2.02 -4.23 11.80
CA TYR A 142 -1.05 -4.27 10.73
C TYR A 142 -1.31 -3.21 9.65
N CYS A 143 -2.56 -3.03 9.19
CA CYS A 143 -2.90 -1.98 8.21
C CYS A 143 -2.60 -0.55 8.70
N ARG A 144 -2.62 -0.31 10.02
CA ARG A 144 -2.23 0.99 10.60
C ARG A 144 -0.77 1.33 10.34
N GLY A 145 0.12 0.34 10.24
CA GLY A 145 1.53 0.52 9.89
C GLY A 145 1.82 0.37 8.40
N SER A 146 1.15 -0.55 7.70
CA SER A 146 1.48 -0.88 6.30
C SER A 146 0.82 0.01 5.25
N ALA A 147 -0.30 0.66 5.57
CA ALA A 147 -1.10 1.38 4.57
C ALA A 147 -1.46 2.81 4.97
N ASN A 148 -1.90 3.01 6.21
CA ASN A 148 -2.33 4.33 6.69
C ASN A 148 -1.24 5.42 6.59
N PRO A 149 0.05 5.12 6.83
CA PRO A 149 1.12 6.12 6.70
C PRO A 149 1.17 6.79 5.34
N ILE A 150 0.94 6.05 4.25
CA ILE A 150 0.93 6.60 2.89
C ILE A 150 -0.15 7.66 2.72
N GLY A 151 -1.37 7.40 3.22
CA GLY A 151 -2.47 8.37 3.18
C GLY A 151 -2.14 9.64 3.97
N ARG A 152 -1.57 9.48 5.17
CA ARG A 152 -1.13 10.58 6.02
C ARG A 152 -0.06 11.44 5.34
N LEU A 153 0.91 10.82 4.67
CA LEU A 153 1.95 11.53 3.91
C LEU A 153 1.36 12.28 2.70
N VAL A 154 0.38 11.70 1.99
CA VAL A 154 -0.34 12.40 0.91
C VAL A 154 -1.10 13.62 1.46
N LEU A 155 -1.74 13.50 2.62
CA LEU A 155 -2.39 14.64 3.28
C LEU A 155 -1.37 15.69 3.73
N ALA A 156 -0.23 15.28 4.29
CA ALA A 156 0.85 16.19 4.69
C ALA A 156 1.44 16.97 3.51
N LEU A 157 1.62 16.33 2.34
CA LEU A 157 2.00 17.02 1.09
C LEU A 157 1.01 18.13 0.69
N HIS A 158 -0.26 18.00 1.07
CA HIS A 158 -1.30 19.00 0.85
C HIS A 158 -1.51 19.92 2.06
N ARG A 159 -0.70 19.80 3.11
CA ARG A 159 -0.80 20.54 4.39
C ARG A 159 -2.16 20.39 5.05
N ILE A 160 -2.72 19.17 5.00
CA ILE A 160 -4.00 18.82 5.61
C ILE A 160 -3.73 18.09 6.92
N GLU A 161 -4.04 18.76 8.03
CA GLU A 161 -3.79 18.24 9.39
C GLU A 161 -5.07 17.95 10.18
N ASP A 162 -6.24 18.17 9.56
CA ASP A 162 -7.55 17.95 10.22
C ASP A 162 -7.70 16.47 10.68
N PRO A 163 -7.88 16.21 11.99
CA PRO A 163 -7.93 14.85 12.52
C PRO A 163 -9.05 13.99 11.93
N GLU A 164 -10.20 14.59 11.58
CA GLU A 164 -11.30 13.86 10.96
C GLU A 164 -10.99 13.47 9.51
N THR A 165 -10.26 14.31 8.79
CA THR A 165 -9.78 14.02 7.43
C THR A 165 -8.70 12.94 7.46
N ILE A 166 -7.81 12.97 8.45
CA ILE A 166 -6.81 11.91 8.69
C ILE A 166 -7.50 10.57 8.99
N ARG A 167 -8.48 10.56 9.92
CA ARG A 167 -9.28 9.34 10.21
C ARG A 167 -9.98 8.79 8.98
N ALA A 168 -10.54 9.66 8.15
CA ALA A 168 -11.18 9.25 6.92
C ALA A 168 -10.17 8.67 5.92
N SER A 169 -8.98 9.26 5.81
CA SER A 169 -7.88 8.74 4.98
C SER A 169 -7.42 7.37 5.47
N ASP A 170 -7.19 7.20 6.77
CA ASP A 170 -6.82 5.93 7.38
C ASP A 170 -7.84 4.83 7.02
N ALA A 171 -9.14 5.13 7.11
CA ALA A 171 -10.19 4.19 6.72
C ALA A 171 -10.13 3.81 5.23
N ILE A 172 -9.85 4.77 4.33
CA ILE A 172 -9.66 4.48 2.91
C ILE A 172 -8.41 3.64 2.66
N CYS A 173 -7.27 4.00 3.25
CA CYS A 173 -6.00 3.28 3.10
C CYS A 173 -6.11 1.83 3.59
N THR A 174 -6.69 1.64 4.78
CA THR A 174 -6.99 0.31 5.32
C THR A 174 -7.91 -0.48 4.38
N ALA A 175 -8.98 0.13 3.85
CA ALA A 175 -9.88 -0.54 2.92
C ALA A 175 -9.19 -0.97 1.61
N LEU A 176 -8.29 -0.14 1.08
CA LEU A 176 -7.50 -0.44 -0.10
C LEU A 176 -6.52 -1.60 0.16
N GLN A 177 -5.88 -1.62 1.32
CA GLN A 177 -4.95 -2.69 1.70
C GLN A 177 -5.67 -4.04 1.82
N LEU A 178 -6.79 -4.08 2.53
CA LEU A 178 -7.64 -5.27 2.62
C LEU A 178 -8.12 -5.71 1.23
N THR A 179 -8.50 -4.76 0.37
CA THR A 179 -8.87 -5.05 -1.02
C THR A 179 -7.73 -5.75 -1.78
N ASN A 180 -6.47 -5.32 -1.59
CA ASN A 180 -5.30 -5.98 -2.16
C ASN A 180 -5.18 -7.41 -1.61
N PHE A 181 -5.29 -7.63 -0.29
CA PHE A 181 -5.24 -8.97 0.30
C PHE A 181 -6.29 -9.92 -0.29
N TRP A 182 -7.53 -9.47 -0.46
CA TRP A 182 -8.57 -10.34 -1.04
C TRP A 182 -8.36 -10.59 -2.53
N GLN A 183 -7.82 -9.60 -3.24
CA GLN A 183 -7.46 -9.73 -4.66
C GLN A 183 -6.28 -10.70 -4.85
N ASP A 184 -5.33 -10.70 -3.92
CA ASP A 184 -4.05 -11.40 -4.02
C ASP A 184 -3.95 -12.67 -3.17
N LEU A 185 -5.01 -13.05 -2.46
CA LEU A 185 -5.07 -14.23 -1.60
C LEU A 185 -4.40 -15.48 -2.17
N GLY A 186 -4.63 -15.80 -3.45
CA GLY A 186 -3.99 -16.95 -4.09
C GLY A 186 -2.47 -16.81 -4.29
N GLN A 187 -2.00 -15.60 -4.61
CA GLN A 187 -0.57 -15.29 -4.73
C GLN A 187 0.10 -15.31 -3.36
N ASP A 188 -0.52 -14.70 -2.35
CA ASP A 188 0.00 -14.62 -0.99
C ASP A 188 0.13 -16.02 -0.36
N LEU A 189 -0.88 -16.87 -0.53
CA LEU A 189 -0.83 -18.26 -0.07
C LEU A 189 0.32 -19.07 -0.71
N ARG A 190 0.63 -18.84 -2.00
CA ARG A 190 1.77 -19.49 -2.65
C ARG A 190 3.12 -19.01 -2.11
N ARG A 191 3.15 -17.81 -1.53
CA ARG A 191 4.32 -17.25 -0.83
C ARG A 191 4.34 -17.61 0.65
N GLY A 192 3.37 -18.40 1.14
CA GLY A 192 3.26 -18.78 2.55
C GLY A 192 2.60 -17.73 3.44
N ARG A 193 2.03 -16.66 2.87
CA ARG A 193 1.36 -15.58 3.61
C ARG A 193 -0.15 -15.79 3.66
N LEU A 194 -0.75 -15.53 4.82
CA LEU A 194 -2.19 -15.63 5.04
C LEU A 194 -2.69 -14.42 5.83
N PHE A 195 -3.39 -13.50 5.14
CA PHE A 195 -3.95 -12.28 5.73
C PHE A 195 -5.39 -12.43 6.23
N LEU A 196 -6.02 -13.59 6.04
CA LEU A 196 -7.35 -13.84 6.62
C LEU A 196 -7.22 -13.99 8.14
N PRO A 197 -8.06 -13.31 8.94
CA PRO A 197 -8.09 -13.51 10.38
C PRO A 197 -8.36 -14.97 10.73
N LEU A 198 -7.63 -15.49 11.73
CA LEU A 198 -7.81 -16.88 12.17
C LEU A 198 -9.19 -17.10 12.80
N GLU A 199 -9.72 -16.11 13.52
CA GLU A 199 -11.07 -16.16 14.08
C GLU A 199 -12.16 -16.28 12.99
N ASP A 200 -11.98 -15.62 11.84
CA ASP A 200 -12.95 -15.70 10.75
C ASP A 200 -12.81 -17.02 9.99
N LEU A 201 -11.60 -17.57 9.85
CA LEU A 201 -11.44 -18.94 9.38
C LEU A 201 -12.23 -19.93 10.25
N GLU A 202 -12.05 -19.86 11.56
CA GLU A 202 -12.76 -20.72 12.52
C GLU A 202 -14.28 -20.54 12.44
N ARG A 203 -14.76 -19.29 12.39
CA ARG A 203 -16.17 -18.94 12.26
C ARG A 203 -16.84 -19.58 11.04
N PHE A 204 -16.10 -19.74 9.94
CA PHE A 204 -16.59 -20.37 8.72
C PHE A 204 -16.24 -21.86 8.62
N GLY A 205 -15.72 -22.47 9.69
CA GLY A 205 -15.38 -23.89 9.77
C GLY A 205 -14.16 -24.26 8.93
N LEU A 206 -13.19 -23.35 8.82
CA LEU A 206 -11.98 -23.48 8.02
C LEU A 206 -10.73 -23.37 8.90
N SER A 207 -9.64 -23.94 8.40
CA SER A 207 -8.28 -23.70 8.87
C SER A 207 -7.40 -23.26 7.69
N ALA A 208 -6.20 -22.76 7.98
CA ALA A 208 -5.22 -22.42 6.94
C ALA A 208 -4.93 -23.60 5.98
N ARG A 209 -5.05 -24.85 6.45
CA ARG A 209 -4.82 -26.07 5.64
C ARG A 209 -5.97 -26.39 4.68
N ASP A 210 -7.11 -25.75 4.86
CA ASP A 210 -8.32 -25.98 4.07
C ASP A 210 -8.40 -25.14 2.80
N MET A 211 -7.51 -24.16 2.64
CA MET A 211 -7.54 -23.19 1.53
C MET A 211 -7.47 -23.84 0.15
N THR A 212 -6.83 -25.00 0.02
CA THR A 212 -6.65 -25.72 -1.25
C THR A 212 -7.66 -26.86 -1.46
N ARG A 213 -8.51 -27.16 -0.46
CA ARG A 213 -9.41 -28.32 -0.52
C ARG A 213 -10.68 -28.00 -1.32
N PRO A 214 -11.09 -28.85 -2.29
CA PRO A 214 -12.33 -28.64 -3.04
C PRO A 214 -13.59 -28.54 -2.15
N SER A 215 -13.63 -29.26 -1.02
CA SER A 215 -14.73 -29.22 -0.05
C SER A 215 -14.91 -27.84 0.60
N SER A 216 -13.86 -27.03 0.66
CA SER A 216 -13.85 -25.73 1.34
C SER A 216 -14.38 -24.59 0.48
N ARG A 217 -14.57 -24.80 -0.83
CA ARG A 217 -14.90 -23.74 -1.81
C ARG A 217 -16.15 -22.92 -1.45
N GLN A 218 -17.19 -23.57 -0.92
CA GLN A 218 -18.41 -22.87 -0.53
C GLN A 218 -18.20 -22.03 0.73
N ALA A 219 -17.53 -22.58 1.75
CA ALA A 219 -17.18 -21.86 2.98
C ALA A 219 -16.26 -20.67 2.69
N LEU A 220 -15.23 -20.87 1.86
CA LEU A 220 -14.31 -19.82 1.40
C LEU A 220 -15.04 -18.68 0.69
N THR A 221 -16.04 -18.99 -0.14
CA THR A 221 -16.83 -17.96 -0.80
C THR A 221 -17.65 -17.13 0.19
N LYS A 222 -18.19 -17.78 1.24
CA LYS A 222 -18.92 -17.09 2.31
C LYS A 222 -18.00 -16.24 3.19
N LEU A 223 -16.82 -16.77 3.53
CA LEU A 223 -15.76 -16.05 4.23
C LEU A 223 -15.33 -14.81 3.45
N LEU A 224 -14.96 -14.94 2.18
CA LEU A 224 -14.59 -13.80 1.34
C LEU A 224 -15.71 -12.75 1.24
N ALA A 225 -16.97 -13.18 1.19
CA ALA A 225 -18.09 -12.24 1.24
C ALA A 225 -18.23 -11.54 2.60
N HIS A 226 -17.82 -12.18 3.70
CA HIS A 226 -17.72 -11.56 5.02
C HIS A 226 -16.66 -10.45 5.03
N GLU A 227 -15.43 -10.79 4.62
CA GLU A 227 -14.31 -9.84 4.56
C GLU A 227 -14.58 -8.65 3.63
N VAL A 228 -15.18 -8.91 2.47
CA VAL A 228 -15.56 -7.87 1.51
C VAL A 228 -16.59 -6.90 2.11
N ARG A 229 -17.54 -7.39 2.92
CA ARG A 229 -18.51 -6.49 3.60
C ARG A 229 -17.82 -5.61 4.63
N ALA A 230 -16.98 -6.18 5.50
CA ALA A 230 -16.21 -5.41 6.48
C ALA A 230 -15.32 -4.33 5.80
N THR A 231 -14.73 -4.68 4.65
CA THR A 231 -13.92 -3.75 3.84
C THR A 231 -14.75 -2.63 3.20
N ARG A 232 -16.00 -2.90 2.78
CA ARG A 232 -16.92 -1.86 2.26
C ARG A 232 -17.29 -0.85 3.34
N ASP A 233 -17.48 -1.28 4.58
CA ASP A 233 -17.79 -0.39 5.68
C ASP A 233 -16.65 0.60 5.94
N LEU A 234 -15.38 0.17 5.78
CA LEU A 234 -14.22 1.08 5.83
C LEU A 234 -14.25 2.11 4.69
N PHE A 235 -14.55 1.71 3.45
CA PHE A 235 -14.73 2.67 2.36
C PHE A 235 -15.85 3.68 2.66
N ALA A 236 -16.96 3.24 3.26
CA ALA A 236 -18.06 4.13 3.66
C ALA A 236 -17.60 5.12 4.73
N ARG A 237 -16.91 4.65 5.78
CA ARG A 237 -16.34 5.48 6.86
C ARG A 237 -15.34 6.52 6.34
N GLY A 238 -14.57 6.19 5.31
CA GLY A 238 -13.58 7.10 4.71
C GLY A 238 -14.14 8.06 3.66
N THR A 239 -15.35 7.82 3.13
CA THR A 239 -15.95 8.65 2.06
C THR A 239 -16.07 10.15 2.40
N PRO A 240 -16.30 10.59 3.66
CA PRO A 240 -16.33 12.02 4.01
C PRO A 240 -15.07 12.82 3.62
N ILE A 241 -13.93 12.17 3.38
CA ILE A 241 -12.69 12.82 2.90
C ILE A 241 -12.89 13.62 1.59
N LEU A 242 -13.85 13.21 0.75
CA LEU A 242 -14.13 13.84 -0.54
C LEU A 242 -14.69 15.26 -0.40
N GLY A 243 -15.27 15.60 0.74
CA GLY A 243 -15.74 16.96 1.05
C GLY A 243 -14.73 17.82 1.82
N ARG A 244 -13.53 17.28 2.11
CA ARG A 244 -12.54 17.89 3.01
C ARG A 244 -11.15 18.06 2.37
N THR A 245 -11.05 17.85 1.06
CA THR A 245 -9.77 17.93 0.32
C THR A 245 -9.88 18.87 -0.88
N PRO A 246 -8.77 19.42 -1.37
CA PRO A 246 -8.75 20.23 -2.59
C PRO A 246 -9.28 19.45 -3.81
N MET A 247 -9.87 20.15 -4.77
CA MET A 247 -10.57 19.55 -5.93
C MET A 247 -9.76 18.48 -6.67
N LEU A 248 -8.47 18.72 -6.94
CA LEU A 248 -7.62 17.76 -7.65
C LEU A 248 -7.36 16.49 -6.82
N LEU A 249 -7.14 16.64 -5.51
CA LEU A 249 -6.99 15.51 -4.59
C LEU A 249 -8.32 14.76 -4.45
N THR A 250 -9.45 15.47 -4.35
CA THR A 250 -10.79 14.86 -4.34
C THR A 250 -11.04 14.01 -5.59
N LEU A 251 -10.67 14.50 -6.77
CA LEU A 251 -10.82 13.75 -8.02
C LEU A 251 -9.98 12.46 -8.01
N HIS A 252 -8.73 12.56 -7.54
CA HIS A 252 -7.87 11.40 -7.37
C HIS A 252 -8.48 10.38 -6.38
N LEU A 253 -8.92 10.85 -5.21
CA LEU A 253 -9.55 10.01 -4.19
C LEU A 253 -10.83 9.33 -4.68
N ARG A 254 -11.68 10.04 -5.45
CA ARG A 254 -12.86 9.44 -6.10
C ARG A 254 -12.47 8.26 -6.99
N ALA A 255 -11.48 8.46 -7.87
CA ALA A 255 -11.01 7.41 -8.76
C ALA A 255 -10.43 6.21 -7.99
N THR A 256 -9.64 6.48 -6.94
CA THR A 256 -9.05 5.47 -6.05
C THR A 256 -10.11 4.65 -5.33
N ILE A 257 -11.08 5.31 -4.67
CA ILE A 257 -12.20 4.65 -3.96
C ILE A 257 -13.03 3.81 -4.93
N ALA A 258 -13.38 4.36 -6.10
CA ALA A 258 -14.16 3.64 -7.09
C ALA A 258 -13.39 2.43 -7.67
N GLY A 259 -12.08 2.55 -7.85
CA GLY A 259 -11.17 1.46 -8.22
C GLY A 259 -11.19 0.32 -7.19
N GLY A 260 -10.96 0.64 -5.92
CA GLY A 260 -11.00 -0.33 -4.83
C GLY A 260 -12.34 -1.04 -4.73
N ARG A 261 -13.45 -0.28 -4.73
CA ARG A 261 -14.82 -0.85 -4.74
C ARG A 261 -15.08 -1.76 -5.93
N ALA A 262 -14.56 -1.43 -7.12
CA ALA A 262 -14.71 -2.26 -8.30
C ALA A 262 -13.92 -3.58 -8.20
N ILE A 263 -12.72 -3.57 -7.60
CA ILE A 263 -11.97 -4.79 -7.30
C ILE A 263 -12.72 -5.64 -6.27
N LEU A 264 -13.24 -5.06 -5.18
CA LEU A 264 -14.03 -5.80 -4.19
C LEU A 264 -15.26 -6.49 -4.82
N ARG A 265 -15.98 -5.81 -5.72
CA ARG A 265 -17.08 -6.42 -6.49
C ARG A 265 -16.60 -7.58 -7.37
N ALA A 266 -15.38 -7.51 -7.90
CA ALA A 266 -14.79 -8.60 -8.68
C ALA A 266 -14.35 -9.78 -7.80
N VAL A 267 -13.77 -9.51 -6.63
CA VAL A 267 -13.44 -10.51 -5.60
C VAL A 267 -14.69 -11.26 -5.17
N GLU A 268 -15.74 -10.56 -4.74
CA GLU A 268 -16.99 -11.17 -4.26
C GLU A 268 -17.64 -12.06 -5.33
N ARG A 269 -17.66 -11.61 -6.59
CA ARG A 269 -18.20 -12.37 -7.72
C ARG A 269 -17.37 -13.60 -8.07
N LEU A 270 -16.06 -13.55 -7.86
CA LEU A 270 -15.19 -14.72 -8.06
C LEU A 270 -15.32 -15.73 -6.91
N GLY A 271 -15.58 -15.25 -5.68
CA GLY A 271 -15.60 -16.08 -4.49
C GLY A 271 -14.27 -16.82 -4.32
N TRP A 272 -14.33 -18.11 -3.97
CA TRP A 272 -13.14 -18.96 -3.80
C TRP A 272 -12.17 -18.96 -5.01
N ARG A 273 -12.64 -18.63 -6.21
CA ARG A 273 -11.82 -18.63 -7.44
C ARG A 273 -10.73 -17.56 -7.45
N VAL A 274 -10.71 -16.61 -6.49
CA VAL A 274 -9.59 -15.67 -6.32
C VAL A 274 -8.27 -16.40 -6.03
N LEU A 275 -8.34 -17.61 -5.47
CA LEU A 275 -7.17 -18.48 -5.26
C LEU A 275 -6.52 -18.92 -6.58
N GLU A 276 -7.34 -19.12 -7.62
CA GLU A 276 -6.91 -19.57 -8.95
C GLU A 276 -6.61 -18.38 -9.87
N ARG A 277 -7.37 -17.30 -9.75
CA ARG A 277 -7.33 -16.16 -10.65
C ARG A 277 -7.44 -14.84 -9.90
N ARG A 278 -6.39 -14.03 -9.98
CA ARG A 278 -6.40 -12.63 -9.55
C ARG A 278 -7.45 -11.82 -10.34
N PRO A 279 -8.46 -11.18 -9.70
CA PRO A 279 -9.34 -10.25 -10.38
C PRO A 279 -8.57 -9.07 -10.95
N ARG A 280 -8.99 -8.57 -12.13
CA ARG A 280 -8.42 -7.38 -12.77
C ARG A 280 -9.54 -6.54 -13.35
N LEU A 281 -9.43 -5.22 -13.23
CA LEU A 281 -10.32 -4.29 -13.94
C LEU A 281 -9.94 -4.26 -15.42
N ASN A 282 -10.92 -4.49 -16.30
CA ASN A 282 -10.73 -4.35 -17.75
C ASN A 282 -10.74 -2.86 -18.15
N GLY A 283 -10.26 -2.55 -19.36
CA GLY A 283 -10.17 -1.19 -19.89
C GLY A 283 -11.47 -0.38 -19.79
N PRO A 284 -12.63 -0.93 -20.22
CA PRO A 284 -13.92 -0.25 -20.09
C PRO A 284 -14.32 0.09 -18.64
N THR A 285 -14.06 -0.82 -17.69
CA THR A 285 -14.34 -0.56 -16.27
C THR A 285 -13.45 0.57 -15.75
N ARG A 286 -12.16 0.58 -16.09
CA ARG A 286 -11.23 1.65 -15.71
C ARG A 286 -11.67 3.00 -16.29
N LEU A 287 -12.08 3.02 -17.56
CA LEU A 287 -12.59 4.23 -18.21
C LEU A 287 -13.88 4.73 -17.55
N GLY A 288 -14.83 3.84 -17.27
CA GLY A 288 -16.07 4.19 -16.56
C GLY A 288 -15.82 4.75 -15.16
N ILE A 289 -14.83 4.23 -14.44
CA ILE A 289 -14.41 4.77 -13.14
C ILE A 289 -13.84 6.18 -13.31
N ALA A 290 -12.94 6.40 -14.27
CA ALA A 290 -12.36 7.71 -14.53
C ALA A 290 -13.43 8.75 -14.90
N VAL A 291 -14.39 8.37 -15.77
CA VAL A 291 -15.51 9.24 -16.17
C VAL A 291 -16.40 9.60 -14.98
N LYS A 292 -16.79 8.61 -14.15
CA LYS A 292 -17.61 8.87 -12.96
C LYS A 292 -16.91 9.74 -11.93
N ALA A 293 -15.61 9.52 -11.72
CA ALA A 293 -14.81 10.35 -10.83
C ALA A 293 -14.78 11.82 -11.29
N LEU A 294 -14.60 12.06 -12.60
CA LEU A 294 -14.66 13.39 -13.21
C LEU A 294 -16.05 14.03 -13.13
N ALA A 295 -17.11 13.24 -13.28
CA ALA A 295 -18.49 13.71 -13.24
C ALA A 295 -19.03 13.93 -11.81
N GLY A 296 -18.27 13.58 -10.76
CA GLY A 296 -18.73 13.66 -9.37
C GLY A 296 -19.89 12.71 -9.05
N ILE A 297 -20.11 11.68 -9.88
CA ILE A 297 -21.17 10.70 -9.68
C ILE A 297 -20.60 9.58 -8.81
N ASP A 298 -21.00 9.55 -7.54
CA ASP A 298 -20.61 8.48 -6.62
C ASP A 298 -21.13 7.13 -7.14
N GLY A 299 -20.29 6.10 -7.11
CA GLY A 299 -20.60 4.74 -7.61
C GLY A 299 -20.21 3.61 -6.67
#